data_AF-A0A380DZ10-F1
#
_entry.id   AF-A0A380DZ10-F1
#
_cell.length_a   1.000
_cell.length_b   1.000
_cell.length_c   1.000
_cell.angle_alpha   90.00
_cell.angle_beta   90.00
_cell.angle_gamma   90.00
#
_symmetry.space_group_name_H-M   'P 1'
#
loop_
_entity.id
_entity.type
_entity.pdbx_description
1 polymer ?
#
loop_
_entity_poly.entity_id
_entity_poly.type
_entity_poly.pdbx_seq_one_letter_code
_entity_poly.pdbx_strand_id
1 'polypeptide(L)'
;MKIGTIADLHIDRHNKKTSDDYLEALVEIVKYKNLDILLIAGDISNHYQLTHQFITQLTKQLDIPVKFVPGNHDLWEVESMTTQDIWNNYKSMSQCLVGKPFIVNEEWAIIGHTGWYDYSFAAQRFSLDELQKGKHYGATWQDKERVSWGISDQNLSEIAAEQ
;
A
#
# COMPACT_ATOMS: atom_id res chain seq x y z
N MET A 1 19.58 3.82 15.95
CA MET A 1 18.66 4.00 14.83
C MET A 1 17.27 3.57 15.25
N LYS A 2 16.24 4.37 15.01
CA LYS A 2 14.84 4.12 15.34
C LYS A 2 14.01 4.12 14.06
N ILE A 3 13.49 2.96 13.69
CA ILE A 3 12.64 2.80 12.51
C ILE A 3 11.20 2.69 13.00
N GLY A 4 10.35 3.63 12.58
CA GLY A 4 8.91 3.54 12.78
C GLY A 4 8.25 2.80 11.63
N THR A 5 7.29 1.94 11.94
CA THR A 5 6.50 1.20 10.94
C THR A 5 5.02 1.33 11.26
N ILE A 6 4.21 1.61 10.25
CA ILE A 6 2.75 1.65 10.36
C ILE A 6 2.11 1.17 9.07
N ALA A 7 0.87 0.71 9.12
CA ALA A 7 0.07 0.28 7.97
C ALA A 7 -1.41 0.61 8.24
N ASP A 8 -2.27 0.40 7.25
CA ASP A 8 -3.73 0.46 7.38
C ASP A 8 -4.22 1.81 7.95
N LEU A 9 -3.58 2.90 7.51
CA LEU A 9 -3.92 4.25 7.98
C LEU A 9 -5.36 4.62 7.60
N HIS A 10 -5.79 4.23 6.39
CA HIS A 10 -7.12 4.50 5.85
C HIS A 10 -7.60 5.93 6.14
N ILE A 11 -6.80 6.91 5.72
CA ILE A 11 -6.93 8.34 6.06
C ILE A 11 -8.22 8.98 5.53
N ASP A 12 -9.02 8.25 4.76
CA ASP A 12 -10.26 8.65 4.11
C ASP A 12 -11.51 7.91 4.63
N ARG A 13 -11.36 6.99 5.59
CA ARG A 13 -12.50 6.18 6.09
C ARG A 13 -13.24 6.80 7.27
N HIS A 14 -12.61 7.69 8.02
CA HIS A 14 -13.20 8.24 9.23
C HIS A 14 -14.13 9.42 8.93
N ASN A 15 -15.37 9.38 9.42
CA ASN A 15 -16.40 10.38 9.09
C ASN A 15 -16.16 11.80 9.62
N LYS A 16 -15.30 11.96 10.63
CA LYS A 16 -15.00 13.25 11.27
C LYS A 16 -13.54 13.68 11.17
N LYS A 17 -12.66 12.84 10.59
CA LYS A 17 -11.24 13.14 10.49
C LYS A 17 -10.87 13.24 9.02
N THR A 18 -10.03 14.20 8.69
CA THR A 18 -9.51 14.42 7.34
C THR A 18 -8.12 13.81 7.22
N SER A 19 -7.60 13.67 6.01
CA SER A 19 -6.21 13.27 5.78
C SER A 19 -5.20 14.14 6.52
N ASP A 20 -5.51 15.43 6.72
CA ASP A 20 -4.65 16.37 7.41
C ASP A 20 -4.57 16.06 8.92
N ASP A 21 -5.65 15.60 9.54
CA ASP A 21 -5.62 15.15 10.94
C ASP A 21 -4.65 13.97 11.14
N TYR A 22 -4.62 13.03 10.19
CA TYR A 22 -3.68 11.90 10.21
C TYR A 22 -2.25 12.36 9.95
N LEU A 23 -2.08 13.30 9.01
CA LEU A 23 -0.79 13.88 8.66
C LEU A 23 -0.15 14.55 9.88
N GLU A 24 -0.89 15.45 10.53
CA GLU A 24 -0.44 16.18 11.73
C GLU A 24 -0.07 15.21 12.86
N ALA A 25 -0.95 14.25 13.16
CA ALA A 25 -0.70 13.27 14.22
C ALA A 25 0.53 12.40 13.93
N LEU A 26 0.72 11.98 12.67
CA LEU A 26 1.85 11.15 12.29
C LEU A 26 3.16 11.95 12.32
N VAL A 27 3.15 13.22 11.90
CA VAL A 27 4.30 14.12 12.02
C VAL A 27 4.67 14.35 13.49
N GLU A 28 3.68 14.59 14.34
CA GLU A 28 3.87 14.79 15.78
C GLU A 28 4.51 13.56 16.43
N ILE A 29 3.96 12.37 16.19
CA ILE A 29 4.47 11.15 16.84
C ILE A 29 5.88 10.79 16.34
N VAL A 30 6.18 11.01 15.06
CA VAL A 30 7.51 10.80 14.49
C VAL A 30 8.55 11.70 15.19
N LYS A 31 8.24 12.99 15.34
CA LYS A 31 9.11 13.96 16.03
C LYS A 31 9.24 13.64 17.51
N TYR A 32 8.13 13.37 18.19
CA TYR A 32 8.11 13.04 19.61
C TYR A 32 8.92 11.78 19.94
N LYS A 33 8.83 10.74 19.10
CA LYS A 33 9.60 9.50 19.27
C LYS A 33 11.06 9.62 18.79
N ASN A 34 11.39 10.71 18.09
CA ASN A 34 12.67 10.97 17.44
C ASN A 34 13.06 9.80 16.52
N LEU A 35 12.19 9.45 15.57
CA LEU A 35 12.45 8.39 14.60
C LEU A 35 13.49 8.85 13.57
N ASP A 36 14.29 7.90 13.08
CA ASP A 36 15.29 8.13 12.03
C ASP A 36 14.75 7.76 10.64
N ILE A 37 13.78 6.84 10.56
CA ILE A 37 13.12 6.39 9.31
C ILE A 37 11.64 6.10 9.64
N LEU A 38 10.73 6.43 8.71
CA LEU A 38 9.33 6.03 8.75
C LEU A 38 8.99 5.12 7.56
N LEU A 39 8.46 3.93 7.83
CA LEU A 39 7.95 2.99 6.84
C LEU A 39 6.42 2.91 6.93
N ILE A 40 5.74 2.98 5.79
CA ILE A 40 4.29 2.81 5.68
C ILE A 40 4.00 1.59 4.80
N ALA A 41 3.46 0.53 5.39
CA ALA A 41 3.32 -0.79 4.77
C ALA A 41 1.92 -1.02 4.19
N GLY A 42 1.42 -0.06 3.40
CA GLY A 42 0.20 -0.19 2.63
C GLY A 42 -1.08 0.29 3.33
N ASP A 43 -2.16 0.26 2.56
CA ASP A 43 -3.53 0.65 2.89
C ASP A 43 -3.62 2.05 3.51
N ILE A 44 -3.04 3.02 2.80
CA ILE A 44 -3.03 4.42 3.22
C ILE A 44 -4.39 5.07 2.95
N SER A 45 -4.98 4.86 1.77
CA SER A 45 -6.31 5.34 1.42
C SER A 45 -6.95 4.48 0.32
N ASN A 46 -8.24 4.68 0.03
CA ASN A 46 -8.95 4.02 -1.08
C ASN A 46 -8.78 4.76 -2.43
N HIS A 47 -7.98 5.83 -2.47
CA HIS A 47 -7.86 6.72 -3.63
C HIS A 47 -6.41 7.03 -3.93
N TYR A 48 -5.93 6.60 -5.11
CA TYR A 48 -4.49 6.64 -5.35
C TYR A 48 -3.88 8.05 -5.29
N GLN A 49 -4.61 9.09 -5.75
CA GLN A 49 -4.14 10.48 -5.67
C GLN A 49 -3.99 10.95 -4.23
N LEU A 50 -4.91 10.53 -3.34
CA LEU A 50 -4.87 10.91 -1.93
C LEU A 50 -3.67 10.27 -1.23
N THR A 51 -3.40 8.99 -1.49
CA THR A 51 -2.17 8.32 -1.03
C THR A 51 -0.91 9.04 -1.55
N HIS A 52 -0.85 9.38 -2.84
CA HIS A 52 0.29 10.10 -3.41
C HIS A 52 0.50 11.47 -2.74
N GLN A 53 -0.58 12.24 -2.57
CA GLN A 53 -0.55 13.55 -1.91
C GLN A 53 -0.10 13.43 -0.46
N PHE A 54 -0.65 12.47 0.29
CA PHE A 54 -0.33 12.24 1.70
C PHE A 54 1.15 11.91 1.90
N ILE A 55 1.70 10.96 1.13
CA ILE A 55 3.14 10.62 1.18
C ILE A 55 4.02 11.83 0.81
N THR A 56 3.60 12.59 -0.21
CA THR A 56 4.32 13.81 -0.62
C THR A 56 4.36 14.85 0.49
N GLN A 57 3.24 15.08 1.18
CA GLN A 57 3.15 16.06 2.28
C GLN A 57 3.92 15.58 3.51
N LEU A 58 3.81 14.30 3.89
CA LEU A 58 4.61 13.70 4.97
C LEU A 58 6.12 13.91 4.73
N THR A 59 6.58 13.60 3.52
CA THR A 59 7.99 13.76 3.15
C THR A 59 8.45 15.22 3.22
N LYS A 60 7.56 16.18 2.94
CA LYS A 60 7.90 17.61 3.04
C LYS A 60 7.97 18.12 4.48
N GLN A 61 7.24 17.51 5.41
CA GLN A 61 7.17 17.96 6.81
C GLN A 61 8.15 17.26 7.75
N LEU A 62 8.76 16.17 7.30
CA LEU A 62 9.69 15.35 8.05
C LEU A 62 11.08 15.39 7.42
N ASP A 63 12.09 15.72 8.22
CA ASP A 63 13.50 15.73 7.80
C ASP A 63 14.15 14.33 7.85
N ILE A 64 13.33 13.27 7.73
CA ILE A 64 13.76 11.87 7.75
C ILE A 64 13.23 11.13 6.52
N PRO A 65 13.86 10.03 6.10
CA PRO A 65 13.31 9.19 5.04
C PRO A 65 11.92 8.66 5.39
N VAL A 66 10.95 8.98 4.54
CA VAL A 66 9.61 8.37 4.53
C VAL A 66 9.56 7.42 3.34
N LYS A 67 9.30 6.14 3.60
CA LYS A 67 9.21 5.09 2.60
C LYS A 67 7.89 4.35 2.70
N PHE A 68 7.38 3.86 1.58
CA PHE A 68 6.13 3.10 1.57
C PHE A 68 6.11 1.99 0.52
N VAL A 69 5.17 1.08 0.70
CA VAL A 69 4.65 0.21 -0.37
C VAL A 69 3.14 0.43 -0.45
N PRO A 70 2.54 0.44 -1.65
CA PRO A 70 1.09 0.50 -1.78
C PRO A 70 0.48 -0.83 -1.32
N GLY A 71 -0.60 -0.78 -0.54
CA GLY A 71 -1.48 -1.92 -0.28
C GLY A 71 -2.49 -2.11 -1.40
N ASN A 72 -3.45 -3.03 -1.23
CA ASN A 72 -4.51 -3.24 -2.23
C ASN A 72 -5.42 -2.02 -2.33
N HIS A 73 -5.76 -1.38 -1.20
CA HIS A 73 -6.62 -0.20 -1.21
C HIS A 73 -6.00 1.00 -1.93
N ASP A 74 -4.67 1.15 -1.83
CA ASP A 74 -3.94 2.22 -2.51
C ASP A 74 -3.98 2.08 -4.04
N LEU A 75 -4.24 0.86 -4.54
CA LEU A 75 -4.35 0.54 -5.95
C LEU A 75 -5.79 0.63 -6.49
N TRP A 76 -6.74 1.03 -5.65
CA TRP A 76 -8.12 1.23 -6.08
C TRP A 76 -8.25 2.51 -6.91
N GLU A 77 -9.00 2.40 -8.00
CA GLU A 77 -9.42 3.52 -8.84
C GLU A 77 -10.92 3.48 -9.06
N VAL A 78 -11.51 4.64 -9.32
CA VAL A 78 -12.95 4.75 -9.55
C VAL A 78 -13.27 5.07 -11.02
N GLU A 79 -12.43 5.81 -11.76
CA GLU A 79 -12.89 6.39 -13.03
C GLU A 79 -11.86 6.46 -14.18
N SER A 80 -10.56 6.66 -13.90
CA SER A 80 -9.67 7.28 -14.91
C SER A 80 -8.35 6.57 -15.25
N MET A 81 -7.85 5.69 -14.39
CA MET A 81 -6.55 5.03 -14.56
C MET A 81 -6.66 3.52 -14.41
N THR A 82 -5.83 2.76 -15.12
CA THR A 82 -5.72 1.32 -14.85
C THR A 82 -4.92 1.07 -13.58
N THR A 83 -5.11 -0.08 -12.93
CA THR A 83 -4.26 -0.50 -11.80
C THR A 83 -2.78 -0.46 -12.16
N GLN A 84 -2.43 -0.83 -13.40
CA GLN A 84 -1.06 -0.79 -13.88
C GLN A 84 -0.50 0.64 -13.97
N ASP A 85 -1.33 1.61 -14.39
CA ASP A 85 -0.91 3.01 -14.45
C ASP A 85 -0.68 3.59 -13.04
N ILE A 86 -1.54 3.26 -12.08
CA ILE A 86 -1.39 3.65 -10.67
C ILE A 86 -0.11 3.03 -10.09
N TRP A 87 0.10 1.75 -10.33
CA TRP A 87 1.31 1.04 -9.92
C TRP A 87 2.57 1.72 -10.46
N ASN A 88 2.58 2.07 -11.75
CA ASN A 88 3.68 2.78 -12.38
C ASN A 88 3.87 4.19 -11.79
N ASN A 89 2.78 4.88 -11.45
CA ASN A 89 2.82 6.17 -10.77
C ASN A 89 3.53 6.06 -9.41
N TYR A 90 3.15 5.09 -8.57
CA TYR A 90 3.84 4.86 -7.30
C TYR A 90 5.28 4.42 -7.47
N LYS A 91 5.57 3.50 -8.40
CA LYS A 91 6.94 3.12 -8.71
C LYS A 91 7.78 4.26 -9.26
N SER A 92 7.20 5.36 -9.75
CA SER A 92 7.95 6.55 -10.13
C SER A 92 8.40 7.39 -8.92
N MET A 93 7.67 7.30 -7.79
CA MET A 93 8.02 8.01 -6.56
C MET A 93 9.35 7.49 -5.97
N SER A 94 10.13 8.39 -5.37
CA SER A 94 11.38 8.03 -4.70
C SER A 94 11.13 7.40 -3.31
N GLN A 95 9.93 7.57 -2.77
CA GLN A 95 9.47 7.01 -1.50
C GLN A 95 9.01 5.55 -1.63
N CYS A 96 8.58 5.11 -2.82
CA CYS A 96 8.09 3.76 -3.03
C CYS A 96 9.26 2.75 -3.04
N LEU A 97 9.14 1.69 -2.23
CA LEU A 97 10.17 0.65 -2.10
C LEU A 97 10.06 -0.46 -3.14
N VAL A 98 8.96 -0.54 -3.87
CA VAL A 98 8.70 -1.60 -4.86
C VAL A 98 9.77 -1.58 -5.96
N GLY A 99 10.57 -2.64 -6.01
CA GLY A 99 11.71 -2.78 -6.93
C GLY A 99 12.84 -1.77 -6.67
N LYS A 100 12.84 -1.11 -5.51
CA LYS A 100 13.81 -0.07 -5.13
C LYS A 100 14.21 -0.23 -3.65
N PRO A 101 15.18 -1.12 -3.35
CA PRO A 101 15.72 -1.24 -2.01
C PRO A 101 16.24 0.11 -1.50
N PHE A 102 15.90 0.46 -0.27
CA PHE A 102 16.47 1.60 0.42
C PHE A 102 17.68 1.16 1.23
N ILE A 103 18.87 1.55 0.79
CA ILE A 103 20.12 1.25 1.49
C ILE A 103 20.22 2.18 2.70
N VAL A 104 20.23 1.59 3.89
CA VAL A 104 20.29 2.33 5.15
C VAL A 104 21.74 2.64 5.51
N ASN A 105 22.62 1.65 5.38
CA ASN A 105 24.07 1.74 5.58
C ASN A 105 24.76 0.50 4.97
N GLU A 106 26.04 0.27 5.29
CA GLU A 106 26.82 -0.87 4.79
C GLU A 106 26.29 -2.25 5.25
N GLU A 107 25.48 -2.30 6.31
CA GLU A 107 24.98 -3.55 6.92
C GLU A 107 23.50 -3.81 6.62
N TRP A 108 22.71 -2.75 6.40
CA TRP A 108 21.25 -2.84 6.34
C TRP A 108 20.67 -2.22 5.06
N ALA A 109 19.71 -2.93 4.48
CA ALA A 109 18.84 -2.44 3.43
C ALA A 109 17.38 -2.75 3.80
N ILE A 110 16.47 -1.89 3.36
CA ILE A 110 15.03 -2.08 3.51
C ILE A 110 14.45 -2.36 2.13
N ILE A 111 13.81 -3.52 2.00
CA ILE A 111 13.07 -3.92 0.81
C ILE A 111 11.58 -3.86 1.11
N GLY A 112 10.79 -3.50 0.11
CA GLY A 112 9.34 -3.48 0.21
C GLY A 112 8.73 -4.00 -1.07
N HIS A 113 7.73 -4.85 -0.93
CA HIS A 113 7.01 -5.43 -2.04
C HIS A 113 5.50 -5.43 -1.74
N THR A 114 4.68 -5.29 -2.79
CA THR A 114 3.23 -5.49 -2.69
C THR A 114 2.93 -6.90 -3.18
N GLY A 115 2.73 -7.83 -2.24
CA GLY A 115 2.29 -9.19 -2.57
C GLY A 115 0.89 -9.21 -3.17
N TRP A 116 0.48 -10.38 -3.68
CA TRP A 116 -0.89 -10.61 -4.14
C TRP A 116 -1.37 -12.01 -3.76
N TYR A 117 -2.65 -12.28 -3.99
CA TYR A 117 -3.28 -13.53 -3.55
C TYR A 117 -2.93 -14.69 -4.48
N ASP A 118 -2.54 -15.84 -3.93
CA ASP A 118 -2.44 -17.12 -4.65
C ASP A 118 -3.56 -18.10 -4.26
N TYR A 119 -4.36 -17.71 -3.28
CA TYR A 119 -5.41 -18.49 -2.62
C TYR A 119 -4.95 -19.75 -1.89
N SER A 120 -3.64 -19.93 -1.64
CA SER A 120 -3.11 -21.11 -0.94
C SER A 120 -3.67 -21.24 0.49
N PHE A 121 -4.07 -20.12 1.10
CA PHE A 121 -4.70 -20.08 2.43
C PHE A 121 -6.24 -20.04 2.40
N ALA A 122 -6.87 -20.21 1.24
CA ALA A 122 -8.31 -20.24 1.15
C ALA A 122 -8.90 -21.46 1.88
N ALA A 123 -10.08 -21.29 2.48
CA ALA A 123 -10.79 -22.41 3.10
C ALA A 123 -11.20 -23.44 2.04
N GLN A 124 -10.95 -24.72 2.31
CA GLN A 124 -11.19 -25.85 1.37
C GLN A 124 -12.64 -25.94 0.84
N ARG A 125 -13.60 -25.30 1.50
CA ARG A 125 -15.00 -25.26 1.07
C ARG A 125 -15.23 -24.38 -0.17
N PHE A 126 -14.26 -23.55 -0.55
CA PHE A 126 -14.36 -22.67 -1.70
C PHE A 126 -13.58 -23.24 -2.88
N SER A 127 -14.25 -23.34 -4.02
CA SER A 127 -13.61 -23.62 -5.31
C SER A 127 -12.82 -22.41 -5.81
N LEU A 128 -11.86 -22.64 -6.72
CA LEU A 128 -11.11 -21.56 -7.37
C LEU A 128 -12.04 -20.56 -8.06
N ASP A 129 -13.09 -21.04 -8.74
CA ASP A 129 -14.08 -20.18 -9.39
C ASP A 129 -14.82 -19.27 -8.40
N GLU A 130 -15.15 -19.77 -7.21
CA GLU A 130 -15.77 -18.95 -6.15
C GLU A 130 -14.81 -17.89 -5.61
N LEU A 131 -13.54 -18.24 -5.44
CA LEU A 131 -12.49 -17.33 -4.97
C LEU A 131 -12.20 -16.24 -6.00
N GLN A 132 -12.11 -16.61 -7.27
CA GLN A 132 -11.92 -15.66 -8.38
C GLN A 132 -13.11 -14.71 -8.53
N LYS A 133 -14.34 -15.21 -8.34
CA LYS A 133 -15.55 -14.36 -8.31
C LYS A 133 -15.56 -13.42 -7.11
N GLY A 134 -15.01 -13.84 -5.97
CA GLY A 134 -14.95 -13.04 -4.74
C GLY A 134 -16.33 -12.67 -4.17
N LYS A 135 -17.38 -13.46 -4.44
CA LYS A 135 -18.75 -13.20 -4.00
C LYS A 135 -19.28 -14.36 -3.17
N HIS A 136 -19.78 -14.06 -1.97
CA HIS A 136 -20.30 -15.08 -1.06
C HIS A 136 -21.38 -14.50 -0.13
N TYR A 137 -22.56 -15.13 -0.09
CA TYR A 137 -23.72 -14.69 0.71
C TYR A 137 -24.04 -13.19 0.60
N GLY A 138 -23.95 -12.62 -0.61
CA GLY A 138 -24.24 -11.21 -0.86
C GLY A 138 -23.11 -10.24 -0.48
N ALA A 139 -22.01 -10.72 0.11
CA ALA A 139 -20.78 -9.96 0.27
C ALA A 139 -19.92 -10.05 -1.01
N THR A 140 -19.27 -8.95 -1.36
CA THR A 140 -18.31 -8.87 -2.47
C THR A 140 -16.97 -8.42 -1.92
N TRP A 141 -15.93 -9.20 -2.22
CA TRP A 141 -14.56 -8.80 -2.01
C TRP A 141 -14.19 -7.68 -2.97
N GLN A 142 -14.02 -6.47 -2.44
CA GLN A 142 -13.91 -5.26 -3.24
C GLN A 142 -12.69 -5.24 -4.16
N ASP A 143 -11.60 -5.92 -3.82
CA ASP A 143 -10.42 -5.98 -4.71
C ASP A 143 -10.76 -6.57 -6.07
N LYS A 144 -11.74 -7.50 -6.15
CA LYS A 144 -12.22 -8.07 -7.42
C LYS A 144 -12.95 -7.09 -8.32
N GLU A 145 -13.45 -5.99 -7.75
CA GLU A 145 -14.20 -4.97 -8.48
C GLU A 145 -13.36 -3.70 -8.69
N ARG A 146 -12.38 -3.46 -7.81
CA ARG A 146 -11.60 -2.22 -7.74
C ARG A 146 -10.20 -2.32 -8.33
N VAL A 147 -9.68 -3.55 -8.49
CA VAL A 147 -8.34 -3.81 -8.98
C VAL A 147 -8.42 -4.75 -10.19
N SER A 148 -7.73 -4.38 -11.26
CA SER A 148 -7.64 -5.22 -12.45
C SER A 148 -6.23 -5.16 -13.04
N TRP A 149 -5.50 -6.26 -12.85
CA TRP A 149 -4.15 -6.43 -13.37
C TRP A 149 -4.10 -7.03 -14.78
N GLY A 150 -5.25 -7.46 -15.33
CA GLY A 150 -5.33 -8.13 -16.64
C GLY A 150 -4.75 -9.55 -16.66
N ILE A 151 -4.26 -10.06 -15.53
CA ILE A 151 -3.77 -11.43 -15.32
C ILE A 151 -4.46 -12.05 -14.10
N SER A 152 -4.33 -13.37 -13.93
CA SER A 152 -4.86 -14.05 -12.75
C SER A 152 -4.11 -13.61 -11.49
N ASP A 153 -4.82 -13.65 -10.36
CA ASP A 153 -4.25 -13.41 -9.04
C ASP A 153 -3.00 -14.28 -8.77
N GLN A 154 -3.07 -15.56 -9.11
CA GLN A 154 -1.98 -16.52 -8.93
C GLN A 154 -0.74 -16.14 -9.77
N ASN A 155 -0.92 -15.80 -11.05
CA ASN A 155 0.20 -15.35 -11.89
C ASN A 155 0.81 -14.06 -11.35
N LEU A 156 -0.02 -13.13 -10.85
CA LEU A 156 0.51 -11.92 -10.23
C LEU A 156 1.27 -12.24 -8.94
N SER A 157 0.79 -13.18 -8.13
CA SER A 157 1.51 -13.65 -6.93
C SER A 157 2.85 -14.30 -7.27
N GLU A 158 2.94 -15.05 -8.37
CA GLU A 158 4.20 -15.63 -8.85
C GLU A 158 5.18 -14.53 -9.29
N ILE A 159 4.72 -13.57 -10.11
CA ILE A 159 5.54 -12.40 -10.53
C ILE A 159 5.98 -11.56 -9.33
N ALA A 160 5.14 -11.43 -8.31
CA ALA A 160 5.46 -10.75 -7.06
C ALA A 160 6.57 -11.46 -6.28
N ALA A 161 6.65 -12.79 -6.34
CA ALA A 161 7.65 -13.59 -5.62
C ALA A 161 9.04 -13.59 -6.30
N GLU A 162 9.11 -13.21 -7.58
CA GLU A 162 10.36 -13.17 -8.36
C GLU A 162 11.11 -11.82 -8.30
N GLN A 163 10.56 -10.82 -7.62
CA GLN A 163 11.06 -9.42 -7.59
C GLN A 163 12.01 -9.10 -6.43
#